data_AF-A0A553EB36-F1
#
_entry.id   AF-A0A553EB36-F1
#
_cell.length_a   1.000
_cell.length_b   1.000
_cell.length_c   1.000
_cell.angle_alpha   90.00
_cell.angle_beta   90.00
_cell.angle_gamma   90.00
#
_symmetry.space_group_name_H-M   'P 1'
#
loop_
_entity.id
_entity.type
_entity.pdbx_description
1 polymer ?
#
loop_
_entity_poly.entity_id
_entity_poly.type
_entity_poly.pdbx_seq_one_letter_code
_entity_poly.pdbx_strand_id
1 'polypeptide(L)'
;MSFIDQILEASKIGYEKYSMLILFVHTDSDDINDTLVFESKIIPAQKKIAAQDEAIFCKHIIAIVPIQMTESWMLADTQLIKDEIGIDKTDGELGLNSNPETINNPKKLIQEIIRLSKLDLTKRRRGKGLDISDLYQIIGQKIELNKLPSYLKFKGSLIEKLRELNFYHK
;
A
#
# COMPACT_ATOMS: atom_id res chain seq x y z
N MET A 1 9.07 -17.49 -12.49
CA MET A 1 10.00 -17.20 -11.38
C MET A 1 9.17 -17.03 -10.12
N SER A 2 9.48 -17.74 -9.02
CA SER A 2 8.68 -17.64 -7.78
C SER A 2 8.84 -16.27 -7.11
N PHE A 3 7.93 -15.92 -6.19
CA PHE A 3 8.04 -14.67 -5.42
C PHE A 3 9.37 -14.56 -4.66
N ILE A 4 9.82 -15.66 -4.06
CA ILE A 4 11.06 -15.71 -3.30
C ILE A 4 12.27 -15.53 -4.24
N ASP A 5 12.23 -16.11 -5.44
CA ASP A 5 13.33 -15.96 -6.41
C ASP A 5 13.40 -14.54 -6.95
N GLN A 6 12.26 -13.87 -7.16
CA GLN A 6 12.21 -12.46 -7.53
C GLN A 6 12.85 -11.56 -6.46
N ILE A 7 12.59 -11.84 -5.18
CA ILE A 7 13.18 -11.09 -4.06
C ILE A 7 14.70 -11.30 -3.99
N LEU A 8 15.18 -12.53 -4.18
CA LEU A 8 16.62 -12.79 -4.20
C LEU A 8 17.33 -12.04 -5.32
N GLU A 9 16.74 -12.08 -6.52
CA GLU A 9 17.29 -11.38 -7.67
C GLU A 9 17.30 -9.86 -7.44
N ALA A 10 16.20 -9.31 -6.91
CA ALA A 10 16.11 -7.89 -6.58
C ALA A 10 17.11 -7.47 -5.49
N SER A 11 17.32 -8.31 -4.47
CA SER A 11 18.29 -8.08 -3.40
C SER A 11 19.73 -8.06 -3.93
N LYS A 12 20.06 -9.00 -4.83
CA LYS A 12 21.37 -9.05 -5.49
C LYS A 12 21.61 -7.83 -6.37
N ILE A 13 20.72 -7.58 -7.32
CA ILE A 13 20.82 -6.44 -8.25
C ILE A 13 20.87 -5.12 -7.48
N GLY A 14 20.03 -4.98 -6.46
CA GLY A 14 19.95 -3.78 -5.64
C GLY A 14 21.26 -3.49 -4.92
N TYR A 15 21.89 -4.52 -4.35
CA TYR A 15 23.18 -4.38 -3.69
C TYR A 15 24.32 -4.14 -4.67
N GLU A 16 24.46 -4.97 -5.71
CA GLU A 16 25.55 -4.89 -6.68
C GLU A 16 25.57 -3.55 -7.44
N LYS A 17 24.40 -3.02 -7.82
CA LYS A 17 24.33 -1.81 -8.66
C LYS A 17 24.18 -0.52 -7.89
N TYR A 18 23.58 -0.56 -6.70
CA TYR A 18 23.18 0.65 -5.98
C TYR A 18 23.66 0.68 -4.52
N SER A 19 24.39 -0.36 -4.07
CA SER A 19 24.78 -0.53 -2.66
C SER A 19 23.60 -0.36 -1.71
N MET A 20 22.44 -0.88 -2.14
CA MET A 20 21.19 -0.73 -1.43
C MET A 20 21.28 -1.41 -0.07
N LEU A 21 20.95 -0.66 0.98
CA LEU A 21 20.96 -1.14 2.36
C LEU A 21 19.70 -1.90 2.73
N ILE A 22 18.54 -1.43 2.26
CA ILE A 22 17.22 -1.98 2.62
C ILE A 22 16.41 -2.20 1.33
N LEU A 23 15.87 -3.41 1.17
CA LEU A 23 14.90 -3.74 0.13
C LEU A 23 13.47 -3.65 0.71
N PHE A 24 12.67 -2.75 0.16
CA PHE A 24 11.22 -2.74 0.42
C PHE A 24 10.50 -3.70 -0.52
N VAL A 25 9.68 -4.58 0.04
CA VAL A 25 8.92 -5.57 -0.71
C VAL A 25 7.44 -5.31 -0.53
N HIS A 26 6.73 -5.16 -1.63
CA HIS A 26 5.28 -5.00 -1.63
C HIS A 26 4.59 -6.26 -2.17
N THR A 27 3.56 -6.71 -1.47
CA THR A 27 2.60 -7.70 -1.98
C THR A 27 1.28 -7.49 -1.27
N ASP A 28 0.17 -7.58 -1.99
CA ASP A 28 -1.15 -7.59 -1.38
C ASP A 28 -1.39 -8.95 -0.69
N SER A 29 -2.27 -8.96 0.33
CA SER A 29 -2.70 -10.19 0.99
C SER A 29 -3.81 -10.91 0.24
N ASP A 30 -4.74 -10.15 -0.36
CA ASP A 30 -5.97 -10.65 -0.99
C ASP A 30 -6.82 -11.53 -0.04
N ASP A 31 -6.75 -11.28 1.28
CA ASP A 31 -7.38 -12.11 2.32
C ASP A 31 -7.92 -11.22 3.46
N ILE A 32 -8.52 -11.79 4.50
CA ILE A 32 -9.09 -11.07 5.65
C ILE A 32 -8.00 -10.47 6.57
N ASN A 33 -6.77 -10.97 6.47
CA ASN A 33 -5.59 -10.50 7.22
C ASN A 33 -4.30 -10.83 6.44
N ASP A 34 -3.14 -10.45 6.98
CA ASP A 34 -1.84 -10.61 6.32
C ASP A 34 -1.07 -11.88 6.70
N THR A 35 -1.61 -12.71 7.62
CA THR A 35 -0.91 -13.84 8.24
C THR A 35 -0.39 -14.83 7.20
N LEU A 36 -1.27 -15.26 6.28
CA LEU A 36 -0.92 -16.26 5.27
C LEU A 36 0.21 -15.77 4.36
N VAL A 37 0.19 -14.49 3.96
CA VAL A 37 1.24 -13.90 3.14
C VAL A 37 2.55 -13.78 3.90
N PHE A 38 2.52 -13.42 5.17
CA PHE A 38 3.74 -13.41 5.98
C PHE A 38 4.35 -14.80 6.12
N GLU A 39 3.53 -15.82 6.43
CA GLU A 39 4.00 -17.20 6.65
C GLU A 39 4.47 -17.89 5.37
N SER A 40 3.78 -17.68 4.26
CA SER A 40 4.06 -18.38 2.98
C SER A 40 5.05 -17.64 2.08
N LYS A 41 5.14 -16.31 2.17
CA LYS A 41 5.96 -15.49 1.25
C LYS A 41 7.05 -14.71 1.99
N ILE A 42 6.69 -13.84 2.93
CA ILE A 42 7.63 -12.86 3.51
C ILE A 42 8.69 -13.54 4.41
N ILE A 43 8.27 -14.32 5.39
CA ILE A 43 9.17 -14.99 6.34
C ILE A 43 10.10 -15.98 5.62
N PRO A 44 9.61 -16.82 4.68
CA PRO A 44 10.48 -17.67 3.88
C PRO A 44 11.51 -16.87 3.06
N ALA A 45 11.12 -15.76 2.45
CA ALA A 45 12.04 -14.90 1.69
C ALA A 45 13.12 -14.30 2.60
N GLN A 46 12.75 -13.79 3.77
CA GLN A 46 13.69 -13.27 4.78
C GLN A 46 14.69 -14.34 5.21
N LYS A 47 14.24 -15.57 5.50
CA LYS A 47 15.13 -16.69 5.85
C LYS A 47 16.10 -17.02 4.71
N LYS A 48 15.63 -17.06 3.46
CA LYS A 48 16.46 -17.41 2.30
C LYS A 48 17.53 -16.35 2.03
N ILE A 49 17.21 -15.07 2.20
CA ILE A 49 18.16 -13.96 2.07
C ILE A 49 19.16 -13.91 3.22
N ALA A 50 18.72 -14.14 4.46
CA ALA A 50 19.62 -14.18 5.61
C ALA A 50 20.72 -15.24 5.47
N ALA A 51 20.45 -16.33 4.74
CA ALA A 51 21.42 -17.38 4.43
C ALA A 51 22.38 -17.04 3.27
N GLN A 52 22.20 -15.91 2.57
CA GLN A 52 23.11 -15.49 1.50
C GLN A 52 24.31 -14.71 2.04
N ASP A 53 25.31 -14.51 1.18
CA ASP A 53 26.46 -13.67 1.48
C ASP A 53 26.07 -12.17 1.47
N GLU A 54 26.41 -11.45 2.54
CA GLU A 54 26.17 -9.99 2.63
C GLU A 54 27.08 -9.18 1.71
N ALA A 55 28.20 -9.74 1.27
CA ALA A 55 29.05 -9.09 0.28
C ALA A 55 28.41 -9.04 -1.12
N ILE A 56 27.29 -9.76 -1.33
CA ILE A 56 26.65 -9.91 -2.64
C ILE A 56 25.16 -9.51 -2.58
N PHE A 57 24.49 -9.70 -1.43
CA PHE A 57 23.05 -9.49 -1.29
C PHE A 57 22.71 -8.46 -0.21
N CYS A 58 21.70 -7.64 -0.49
CA CYS A 58 21.04 -6.81 0.51
C CYS A 58 20.23 -7.70 1.46
N LYS A 59 20.71 -7.88 2.70
CA LYS A 59 20.08 -8.76 3.69
C LYS A 59 18.85 -8.17 4.38
N HIS A 60 18.70 -6.85 4.37
CA HIS A 60 17.63 -6.18 5.11
C HIS A 60 16.40 -6.02 4.22
N ILE A 61 15.33 -6.73 4.57
CA ILE A 61 14.05 -6.68 3.87
C ILE A 61 12.98 -6.19 4.81
N ILE A 62 12.17 -5.25 4.33
CA ILE A 62 10.98 -4.79 5.03
C ILE A 62 9.78 -4.95 4.09
N ALA A 63 8.74 -5.64 4.57
CA ALA A 63 7.55 -5.88 3.80
C ALA A 63 6.47 -4.82 4.07
N ILE A 64 5.75 -4.45 3.01
CA ILE A 64 4.49 -3.71 3.03
C ILE A 64 3.44 -4.65 2.49
N VAL A 65 2.49 -5.06 3.33
CA VAL A 65 1.44 -6.02 2.97
C VAL A 65 0.07 -5.41 3.26
N PRO A 66 -0.55 -4.72 2.29
CA PRO A 66 -1.95 -4.33 2.40
C PRO A 66 -2.86 -5.57 2.44
N ILE A 67 -3.99 -5.49 3.16
CA ILE A 67 -4.91 -6.62 3.32
C ILE A 67 -5.66 -6.95 2.02
N GLN A 68 -6.18 -5.93 1.31
CA GLN A 68 -6.98 -6.14 0.09
C GLN A 68 -6.25 -5.66 -1.17
N MET A 69 -6.09 -4.36 -1.35
CA MET A 69 -5.37 -3.79 -2.51
C MET A 69 -4.66 -2.50 -2.13
N THR A 70 -3.70 -2.07 -2.95
CA THR A 70 -3.02 -0.77 -2.77
C THR A 70 -4.00 0.39 -2.62
N GLU A 71 -5.06 0.49 -3.43
CA GLU A 71 -6.00 1.62 -3.38
C GLU A 71 -6.76 1.78 -2.05
N SER A 72 -6.68 0.82 -1.13
CA SER A 72 -7.23 0.94 0.23
C SER A 72 -6.69 2.19 0.93
N TRP A 73 -5.44 2.60 0.63
CA TRP A 73 -4.86 3.77 1.28
C TRP A 73 -5.60 5.06 0.98
N MET A 74 -6.22 5.19 -0.20
CA MET A 74 -6.99 6.39 -0.58
C MET A 74 -8.28 6.55 0.22
N LEU A 75 -8.73 5.47 0.85
CA LEU A 75 -9.92 5.44 1.69
C LEU A 75 -9.59 5.66 3.18
N ALA A 76 -8.31 5.80 3.54
CA ALA A 76 -7.87 6.05 4.92
C ALA A 76 -8.47 7.33 5.54
N ASP A 77 -8.82 8.30 4.69
CA ASP A 77 -9.50 9.51 5.09
C ASP A 77 -10.75 9.73 4.23
N THR A 78 -11.90 9.35 4.79
CA THR A 78 -13.19 9.38 4.07
C THR A 78 -13.64 10.81 3.77
N GLN A 79 -13.25 11.79 4.59
CA GLN A 79 -13.60 13.18 4.35
C GLN A 79 -12.75 13.75 3.21
N LEU A 80 -11.44 13.52 3.24
CA LEU A 80 -10.53 13.94 2.18
C LEU A 80 -10.99 13.46 0.80
N ILE A 81 -11.34 12.18 0.66
CA ILE A 81 -11.77 11.66 -0.65
C ILE A 81 -13.09 12.28 -1.12
N LYS A 82 -14.04 12.53 -0.21
CA LYS A 82 -15.30 13.22 -0.56
C LYS A 82 -15.05 14.65 -1.01
N ASP A 83 -14.15 15.36 -0.32
CA ASP A 83 -13.80 16.75 -0.63
C ASP A 83 -13.11 16.84 -2.01
N GLU A 84 -12.16 15.96 -2.31
CA GLU A 84 -11.48 15.97 -3.63
C GLU A 84 -12.38 15.52 -4.78
N ILE A 85 -13.35 14.63 -4.52
CA ILE A 85 -14.35 14.23 -5.53
C ILE A 85 -15.44 15.30 -5.69
N GLY A 86 -15.69 16.10 -4.66
CA GLY A 86 -16.75 17.10 -4.62
C GLY A 86 -18.14 16.47 -4.48
N ILE A 87 -18.27 15.45 -3.62
CA ILE A 87 -19.55 14.74 -3.38
C ILE A 87 -20.09 15.01 -1.98
N ASP A 88 -21.32 15.50 -1.92
CA ASP A 88 -22.03 15.75 -0.66
C ASP A 88 -22.95 14.57 -0.34
N LYS A 89 -22.35 13.48 0.16
CA LYS A 89 -23.03 12.25 0.60
C LYS A 89 -22.42 11.74 1.89
N THR A 90 -23.23 11.04 2.67
CA THR A 90 -22.80 10.40 3.90
C THR A 90 -21.94 9.17 3.61
N ASP A 91 -21.07 8.79 4.56
CA ASP A 91 -20.21 7.61 4.44
C ASP A 91 -21.05 6.33 4.24
N GLY A 92 -22.25 6.26 4.83
CA GLY A 92 -23.18 5.14 4.63
C GLY A 92 -23.75 5.04 3.21
N GLU A 93 -24.07 6.18 2.57
CA GLU A 93 -24.50 6.19 1.18
C GLU A 93 -23.39 5.79 0.21
N LEU A 94 -22.13 6.04 0.58
CA LEU A 94 -20.95 5.78 -0.23
C LEU A 94 -20.26 4.44 0.09
N GLY A 95 -20.72 3.71 1.12
CA GLY A 95 -20.08 2.46 1.56
C GLY A 95 -18.72 2.66 2.24
N LEU A 96 -18.48 3.84 2.81
CA LEU A 96 -17.21 4.24 3.46
C LEU A 96 -17.19 4.02 4.98
N ASN A 97 -18.22 3.40 5.56
CA ASN A 97 -18.32 3.16 7.02
C ASN A 97 -17.37 2.09 7.57
N SER A 98 -16.73 1.32 6.68
CA SER A 98 -15.89 0.18 7.05
C SER A 98 -14.42 0.57 7.09
N ASN A 99 -13.60 -0.23 7.78
CA ASN A 99 -12.15 -0.08 7.73
C ASN A 99 -11.68 -0.19 6.24
N PRO A 100 -10.89 0.76 5.73
CA PRO A 100 -10.38 0.77 4.36
C PRO A 100 -9.75 -0.55 3.91
N GLU A 101 -9.01 -1.21 4.81
CA GLU A 101 -8.32 -2.46 4.50
C GLU A 101 -9.25 -3.69 4.50
N THR A 102 -10.52 -3.53 4.88
CA THR A 102 -11.54 -4.60 4.81
C THR A 102 -12.42 -4.51 3.58
N ILE A 103 -12.21 -3.51 2.72
CA ILE A 103 -12.99 -3.29 1.51
C ILE A 103 -12.43 -4.19 0.41
N ASN A 104 -13.21 -5.17 -0.05
CA ASN A 104 -12.75 -6.17 -1.04
C ASN A 104 -12.32 -5.61 -2.41
N ASN A 105 -12.75 -4.40 -2.76
CA ASN A 105 -12.35 -3.77 -4.03
C ASN A 105 -12.37 -2.24 -3.89
N PRO A 106 -11.37 -1.65 -3.22
CA PRO A 106 -11.34 -0.22 -2.92
C PRO A 106 -11.29 0.60 -4.20
N LYS A 107 -10.59 0.11 -5.24
CA LYS A 107 -10.54 0.75 -6.56
C LYS A 107 -11.92 0.91 -7.19
N LYS A 108 -12.70 -0.18 -7.22
CA LYS A 108 -14.06 -0.15 -7.78
C LYS A 108 -14.99 0.75 -6.96
N LEU A 109 -14.83 0.76 -5.63
CA LEU A 109 -15.59 1.65 -4.76
C LEU A 109 -15.32 3.12 -5.08
N ILE A 110 -14.05 3.51 -5.22
CA ILE A 110 -13.65 4.88 -5.59
C ILE A 110 -14.23 5.26 -6.96
N GLN A 111 -14.13 4.36 -7.94
CA GLN A 111 -14.72 4.59 -9.27
C GLN A 111 -16.24 4.79 -9.20
N GLU A 112 -16.94 4.06 -8.33
CA GLU A 112 -18.36 4.22 -8.12
C GLU A 112 -18.69 5.57 -7.45
N ILE A 113 -17.92 5.99 -6.44
CA ILE A 113 -18.09 7.32 -5.81
C ILE A 113 -17.90 8.44 -6.85
N ILE A 114 -16.85 8.35 -7.69
CA ILE A 114 -16.64 9.28 -8.80
C ILE A 114 -17.84 9.26 -9.75
N ARG A 115 -18.39 8.09 -10.09
CA ARG A 115 -19.56 7.97 -10.96
C ARG A 115 -20.80 8.64 -10.32
N LEU A 116 -21.02 8.42 -9.03
CA LEU A 116 -22.13 9.01 -8.27
C LEU A 116 -22.05 10.54 -8.24
N SER A 117 -20.86 11.12 -8.06
CA SER A 117 -20.65 12.58 -8.07
C SER A 117 -21.07 13.26 -9.38
N LYS A 118 -21.15 12.49 -10.48
CA LYS A 118 -21.44 12.98 -11.82
C LYS A 118 -22.89 12.71 -12.27
N LEU A 119 -23.73 12.10 -11.44
CA LEU A 119 -25.09 11.69 -11.83
C LEU A 119 -25.93 12.88 -12.30
N ASP A 120 -25.83 14.03 -11.65
CA ASP A 120 -26.64 15.22 -11.99
C ASP A 120 -26.04 16.06 -13.13
N LEU A 121 -24.87 15.69 -13.64
CA LEU A 121 -24.21 16.40 -14.73
C LEU A 121 -24.76 15.97 -16.11
N THR A 122 -24.70 16.86 -17.10
CA THR A 122 -25.05 16.54 -18.49
C THR A 122 -24.04 15.56 -19.11
N LYS A 123 -24.46 14.74 -20.09
CA LYS A 123 -23.58 13.73 -20.75
C LYS A 123 -22.22 14.30 -21.20
N ARG A 124 -22.20 15.51 -21.76
CA ARG A 124 -20.97 16.20 -22.20
C ARG A 124 -20.03 16.56 -21.05
N ARG A 125 -20.56 16.87 -19.87
CA ARG A 125 -19.79 17.21 -18.66
C ARG A 125 -19.31 15.95 -17.93
N ARG A 126 -20.08 14.86 -17.92
CA ARG A 126 -19.70 13.59 -17.28
C ARG A 126 -18.39 13.01 -17.83
N GLY A 127 -18.19 13.08 -19.14
CA GLY A 127 -17.00 12.53 -19.82
C GLY A 127 -15.72 13.38 -19.70
N LYS A 128 -15.78 14.55 -19.06
CA LYS A 128 -14.62 15.44 -18.85
C LYS A 128 -14.23 15.60 -17.37
N GLY A 129 -14.88 14.84 -16.48
CA GLY A 129 -14.63 14.96 -15.04
C GLY A 129 -13.52 14.03 -14.55
N LEU A 130 -13.04 14.33 -13.34
CA LEU A 130 -12.08 13.57 -12.53
C LEU A 130 -12.13 12.04 -12.71
N ASP A 131 -11.00 11.41 -13.00
CA ASP A 131 -10.80 9.96 -12.96
C ASP A 131 -10.00 9.57 -11.69
N ILE A 132 -10.00 8.28 -11.34
CA ILE A 132 -9.20 7.79 -10.20
C ILE A 132 -7.70 8.09 -10.37
N SER A 133 -7.23 8.11 -11.62
CA SER A 133 -5.83 8.42 -11.94
C SER A 133 -5.43 9.83 -11.48
N ASP A 134 -6.33 10.81 -11.59
CA ASP A 134 -6.13 12.19 -11.15
C ASP A 134 -6.04 12.28 -9.61
N LEU A 135 -6.72 11.39 -8.90
CA LEU A 135 -6.78 11.39 -7.44
C LEU A 135 -5.50 10.87 -6.77
N TYR A 136 -4.73 9.98 -7.41
CA TYR A 136 -3.55 9.39 -6.75
C TYR A 136 -2.57 10.44 -6.24
N GLN A 137 -2.23 11.43 -7.07
CA GLN A 137 -1.29 12.46 -6.67
C GLN A 137 -1.90 13.40 -5.62
N ILE A 138 -3.15 13.81 -5.80
CA ILE A 138 -3.84 14.78 -4.94
C ILE A 138 -4.04 14.21 -3.54
N ILE A 139 -4.61 13.01 -3.44
CA ILE A 139 -4.83 12.33 -2.17
C ILE A 139 -3.49 11.96 -1.55
N GLY A 140 -2.53 11.46 -2.32
CA GLY A 140 -1.20 11.06 -1.84
C GLY A 140 -0.43 12.17 -1.13
N GLN A 141 -0.65 13.44 -1.51
CA GLN A 141 -0.02 14.59 -0.85
C GLN A 141 -0.69 15.02 0.46
N LYS A 142 -1.95 14.63 0.68
CA LYS A 142 -2.79 15.11 1.79
C LYS A 142 -3.11 14.03 2.82
N ILE A 143 -3.00 12.76 2.44
CA ILE A 143 -3.50 11.65 3.24
C ILE A 143 -2.63 11.36 4.47
N GLU A 144 -3.29 11.05 5.57
CA GLU A 144 -2.65 10.51 6.76
C GLU A 144 -2.76 8.99 6.80
N LEU A 145 -1.65 8.29 6.55
CA LEU A 145 -1.62 6.82 6.53
C LEU A 145 -1.63 6.18 7.92
N ASN A 146 -1.54 6.96 9.00
CA ASN A 146 -1.49 6.47 10.39
C ASN A 146 -2.77 5.70 10.81
N LYS A 147 -3.83 5.76 9.99
CA LYS A 147 -5.09 5.03 10.18
C LYS A 147 -5.09 3.62 9.58
N LEU A 148 -4.07 3.27 8.79
CA LEU A 148 -3.97 1.98 8.09
C LEU A 148 -3.15 0.97 8.89
N PRO A 149 -3.73 -0.18 9.29
CA PRO A 149 -2.99 -1.23 10.00
C PRO A 149 -1.73 -1.71 9.27
N SER A 150 -1.77 -1.92 7.95
CA SER A 150 -0.60 -2.35 7.18
C SER A 150 0.53 -1.31 7.23
N TYR A 151 0.20 -0.02 7.19
CA TYR A 151 1.18 1.06 7.31
C TYR A 151 1.79 1.11 8.71
N LEU A 152 0.99 0.94 9.77
CA LEU A 152 1.51 0.91 11.14
C LEU A 152 2.47 -0.26 11.35
N LYS A 153 2.14 -1.45 10.83
CA LYS A 153 3.01 -2.64 10.89
C LYS A 153 4.30 -2.44 10.10
N PHE A 154 4.20 -1.88 8.90
CA PHE A 154 5.36 -1.49 8.09
C PHE A 154 6.26 -0.50 8.84
N LYS A 155 5.68 0.59 9.37
CA LYS A 155 6.38 1.65 10.10
C LYS A 155 7.11 1.09 11.32
N GLY A 156 6.47 0.21 12.09
CA GLY A 156 7.10 -0.48 13.21
C GLY A 156 8.29 -1.32 12.76
N SER A 157 8.10 -2.14 11.72
CA SER A 157 9.17 -2.99 11.16
C SER A 157 10.37 -2.18 10.66
N LEU A 158 10.10 -1.02 10.05
CA LEU A 158 11.14 -0.09 9.60
C LEU A 158 11.89 0.54 10.76
N ILE A 159 11.18 1.03 11.78
CA ILE A 159 11.83 1.61 12.97
C ILE A 159 12.74 0.58 13.64
N GLU A 160 12.27 -0.64 13.86
CA GLU A 160 13.09 -1.70 14.45
C GLU A 160 14.32 -2.02 13.59
N LYS A 161 14.15 -2.10 12.26
CA LYS A 161 15.30 -2.33 11.37
C LYS A 161 16.31 -1.19 11.41
N LEU A 162 15.85 0.06 11.44
CA LEU A 162 16.73 1.22 11.55
C LEU A 162 17.45 1.28 12.90
N ARG A 163 16.82 0.82 13.98
CA ARG A 163 17.47 0.66 15.30
C ARG A 163 18.58 -0.38 15.25
N GLU A 164 18.31 -1.57 14.70
CA GLU A 164 19.32 -2.61 14.51
C GLU A 164 20.53 -2.13 13.69
N LEU A 165 20.28 -1.28 12.69
CA LEU A 165 21.30 -0.69 11.83
C LEU A 165 21.96 0.57 12.39
N ASN A 166 21.61 0.98 13.62
CA ASN A 166 22.09 2.20 14.26
C ASN A 166 21.80 3.50 13.48
N PHE A 167 20.70 3.56 12.73
CA PHE A 167 20.21 4.77 12.06
C PHE A 167 19.06 5.46 12.80
N TYR A 168 18.54 4.86 13.87
CA TYR A 168 17.46 5.43 14.69
C TYR A 168 17.75 5.25 16.18
N HIS A 169 17.77 6.36 16.93
CA HIS A 169 18.19 6.39 18.34
C HIS A 169 17.13 6.97 19.29
N LYS A 170 15.91 7.21 18.79
CA LYS A 170 14.80 7.73 19.60
C LYS A 170 13.96 6.61 20.22
#